data_AF-A0A924T9L2-F1
#
_entry.id   AF-A0A924T9L2-F1
#
_cell.length_a   1.000
_cell.length_b   1.000
_cell.length_c   1.000
_cell.angle_alpha   90.00
_cell.angle_beta   90.00
_cell.angle_gamma   90.00
#
_symmetry.space_group_name_H-M   'P 1'
#
loop_
_entity.id
_entity.type
_entity.pdbx_description
1 polymer ?
#
loop_
_entity_poly.entity_id
_entity_poly.type
_entity_poly.pdbx_seq_one_letter_code
_entity_poly.pdbx_strand_id
1 'polypeptide(L)' 'LLDEPSVGIAHRLKIEIFDAIKLIQQSGTAILMAEQDAQSALRIADRVYVLEHGHVGREGTSAELGSDDYIRQAYLGVG' A
#
# COMPACT_ATOMS: atom_id res chain seq x y z
N LEU A 1 2.71 5.18 -12.64
CA LEU A 1 2.59 3.77 -12.25
C LEU A 1 3.89 3.36 -11.59
N LEU A 2 3.84 2.78 -10.40
CA LEU A 2 4.98 2.24 -9.66
C LEU A 2 4.73 0.76 -9.44
N ASP A 3 5.73 -0.07 -9.74
CA ASP A 3 5.65 -1.52 -9.60
C ASP A 3 6.70 -1.99 -8.60
N GLU A 4 6.25 -2.48 -7.46
CA GLU A 4 7.09 -2.98 -6.37
C GLU A 4 8.25 -2.05 -5.95
N PRO A 5 8.00 -0.74 -5.71
CA PRO A 5 9.05 0.25 -5.54
C PRO A 5 9.96 0.01 -4.33
N SER A 6 9.54 -0.81 -3.36
CA SER A 6 10.29 -1.07 -2.13
C SER A 6 10.89 -2.47 -1.98
N VAL A 7 10.74 -3.34 -2.99
CA VAL A 7 11.21 -4.74 -2.93
C VAL A 7 12.73 -4.82 -2.93
N GLY A 8 13.30 -5.60 -2.00
CA GLY A 8 14.75 -5.80 -1.88
C GLY A 8 15.53 -4.60 -1.34
N ILE A 9 14.83 -3.52 -0.97
CA ILE A 9 15.44 -2.27 -0.49
C ILE A 9 15.58 -2.27 1.04
N ALA A 10 16.69 -1.70 1.53
CA ALA A 10 16.92 -1.51 2.96
C ALA A 10 15.83 -0.64 3.61
N HIS A 11 15.45 -0.94 4.86
CA HIS A 11 14.32 -0.31 5.56
C HIS A 11 14.37 1.23 5.55
N ARG A 12 15.55 1.82 5.74
CA ARG A 12 15.72 3.29 5.70
C ARG A 12 15.35 3.87 4.33
N LEU A 13 15.86 3.27 3.26
CA LEU A 13 15.62 3.76 1.90
C LEU A 13 14.16 3.54 1.48
N LYS A 14 13.50 2.48 2.00
CA LYS A 14 12.06 2.29 1.86
C LYS A 14 11.25 3.49 2.40
N ILE A 15 11.61 4.02 3.57
CA ILE A 15 10.95 5.21 4.14
C ILE A 15 11.14 6.42 3.21
N GLU A 16 12.38 6.66 2.74
CA GLU A 16 12.69 7.77 1.84
C GLU A 16 11.91 7.68 0.51
N ILE A 17 11.74 6.48 -0.04
CA ILE A 17 10.91 6.23 -1.24
C ILE A 17 9.45 6.62 -0.97
N PHE A 18 8.86 6.17 0.14
CA PHE A 18 7.47 6.48 0.45
C PHE A 18 7.21 7.96 0.74
N ASP A 19 8.17 8.64 1.36
CA ASP A 19 8.10 10.09 1.56
C ASP A 19 8.13 10.84 0.21
N ALA A 20 8.99 10.42 -0.71
CA ALA A 20 9.02 10.98 -2.07
C ALA A 20 7.70 10.75 -2.82
N ILE A 21 7.10 9.55 -2.70
CA ILE A 21 5.80 9.24 -3.31
C ILE A 21 4.71 10.17 -2.77
N LYS A 22 4.69 10.43 -1.45
CA LYS A 22 3.74 11.38 -0.84
C LYS A 22 3.89 12.79 -1.39
N LEU A 23 5.12 13.28 -1.55
CA LEU A 23 5.38 14.61 -2.10
C LEU A 23 4.85 14.73 -3.55
N ILE A 24 5.03 13.67 -4.36
CA ILE A 24 4.51 13.63 -5.72
C ILE A 24 2.97 13.66 -5.71
N GLN A 25 2.33 12.86 -4.85
CA GLN A 25 0.87 12.87 -4.69
C GLN A 25 0.35 14.24 -4.27
N GLN A 26 1.01 14.90 -3.32
CA GLN A 26 0.67 16.25 -2.83
C GLN A 26 0.81 17.34 -3.91
N SER A 27 1.64 17.11 -4.93
CA SER A 27 1.76 18.02 -6.08
C SER A 27 0.57 17.92 -7.07
N GLY A 28 -0.41 17.06 -6.79
CA GLY A 28 -1.60 16.83 -7.63
C GLY A 28 -1.42 15.72 -8.65
N THR A 29 -0.30 14.99 -8.62
CA THR A 29 -0.05 13.87 -9.52
C THR A 29 -0.78 12.63 -9.02
N ALA A 30 -1.66 12.05 -9.85
CA ALA A 30 -2.26 10.76 -9.56
C ALA A 30 -1.23 9.63 -9.65
N ILE A 31 -1.19 8.76 -8.63
CA ILE A 31 -0.26 7.64 -8.55
C ILE A 31 -1.06 6.34 -8.47
N LEU A 32 -0.74 5.40 -9.36
CA LEU A 32 -1.12 4.00 -9.22
C LEU A 32 0.14 3.23 -8.82
N MET A 33 0.05 2.45 -7.74
CA MET A 33 1.17 1.70 -7.17
C MET A 33 0.73 0.27 -6.87
N ALA A 34 1.55 -0.70 -7.27
CA ALA A 34 1.45 -2.09 -6.83
C ALA A 34 2.54 -2.36 -5.77
N GLU A 35 2.17 -2.98 -4.66
CA GLU A 35 3.07 -3.28 -3.54
C GLU A 35 2.74 -4.64 -2.92
N GLN A 36 3.78 -5.37 -2.52
CA GLN A 36 3.66 -6.61 -1.75
C GLN A 36 3.56 -6.32 -0.24
N ASP A 37 4.14 -5.20 0.21
CA ASP A 37 4.05 -4.74 1.59
C ASP A 37 2.72 -4.02 1.83
N ALA A 38 1.70 -4.78 2.22
CA ALA A 38 0.36 -4.26 2.49
C ALA A 38 0.34 -3.17 3.58
N GLN A 39 1.17 -3.28 4.62
CA GLN A 39 1.25 -2.26 5.67
C GLN A 39 1.69 -0.91 5.09
N SER A 40 2.73 -0.94 4.25
CA SER A 40 3.27 0.27 3.64
C SER A 40 2.29 0.87 2.64
N ALA A 41 1.62 0.03 1.82
CA ALA A 41 0.60 0.48 0.87
C ALA A 41 -0.57 1.20 1.59
N LEU A 42 -1.14 0.59 2.63
CA LEU A 42 -2.23 1.18 3.42
C LEU A 42 -1.82 2.49 4.10
N ARG A 43 -0.54 2.69 4.42
CA ARG A 43 -0.07 3.91 5.09
C ARG A 43 -0.06 5.13 4.17
N ILE A 44 0.02 4.93 2.86
CA ILE A 44 0.23 6.03 1.90
C ILE A 44 -0.87 6.17 0.85
N ALA A 45 -1.67 5.14 0.64
CA ALA A 45 -2.71 5.14 -0.37
C ALA A 45 -3.99 5.82 0.14
N ASP A 46 -4.70 6.50 -0.75
CA ASP A 46 -6.05 7.00 -0.49
C ASP A 46 -7.09 5.87 -0.68
N ARG A 47 -6.87 5.01 -1.68
CA ARG A 47 -7.70 3.86 -2.03
C ARG A 47 -6.82 2.64 -2.27
N VAL A 48 -7.30 1.47 -1.84
CA VAL A 48 -6.57 0.21 -1.93
C VAL A 48 -7.46 -0.88 -2.52
N TYR A 49 -6.84 -1.71 -3.34
CA TYR A 49 -7.42 -2.88 -3.97
C TYR A 49 -6.57 -4.08 -3.60
N VAL A 50 -7.19 -5.13 -3.07
CA VAL A 50 -6.52 -6.38 -2.72
C VAL A 50 -6.82 -7.40 -3.81
N LEU A 51 -5.77 -7.81 -4.51
CA LEU A 51 -5.85 -8.82 -5.56
C LEU A 51 -5.59 -10.20 -4.98
N GLU A 52 -6.55 -11.10 -5.16
CA GLU A 52 -6.49 -12.50 -4.73
C GLU A 52 -6.88 -13.38 -5.91
N HIS A 53 -6.04 -14.36 -6.26
CA HIS A 53 -6.31 -15.33 -7.33
C HIS A 53 -6.70 -14.68 -8.68
N GLY A 54 -6.14 -13.49 -8.99
CA GLY A 54 -6.41 -12.77 -10.23
C GLY A 54 -7.67 -11.90 -10.23
N HIS A 55 -8.35 -11.76 -9.08
CA HIS A 55 -9.55 -10.93 -8.94
C HIS A 55 -9.40 -9.92 -7.80
N VAL A 56 -10.15 -8.81 -7.87
CA VAL A 56 -10.27 -7.89 -6.74
C VAL A 56 -11.13 -8.56 -5.68
N GLY A 57 -10.49 -9.08 -4.62
CA GLY A 57 -11.18 -9.70 -3.50
C GLY A 57 -11.80 -8.66 -2.57
N ARG A 58 -11.08 -7.55 -2.35
CA ARG A 58 -11.50 -6.43 -1.49
C ARG A 58 -11.05 -5.10 -2.05
N GLU A 59 -11.82 -4.06 -1.80
CA GLU A 59 -11.47 -2.67 -2.14
C GLU A 59 -12.03 -1.72 -1.08
N GLY A 60 -11.37 -0.57 -0.92
CA GLY A 60 -11.82 0.45 0.01
C GLY A 60 -10.80 1.55 0.20
N THR A 61 -11.08 2.47 1.11
CA THR A 61 -10.07 3.40 1.63
C THR A 61 -9.07 2.64 2.49
N SER A 62 -7.87 3.20 2.65
CA SER A 62 -6.86 2.61 3.54
C SER A 62 -7.33 2.54 5.00
N ALA A 63 -8.20 3.45 5.43
CA ALA A 63 -8.78 3.44 6.77
C ALA A 63 -9.73 2.25 6.97
N GLU A 64 -10.64 2.02 6.01
CA GLU A 64 -11.56 0.89 6.04
C GLU A 64 -10.80 -0.43 6.04
N LEU A 65 -9.88 -0.62 5.09
CA LEU A 65 -9.13 -1.87 4.97
C LEU A 65 -8.12 -2.08 6.11
N GLY A 66 -7.55 -1.03 6.70
CA GLY A 66 -6.70 -1.15 7.89
C GLY A 66 -7.44 -1.56 9.16
N SER A 67 -8.76 -1.35 9.19
CA SER A 67 -9.65 -1.80 10.27
C SER A 67 -10.29 -3.17 10.00
N ASP A 68 -10.15 -3.71 8.80
CA ASP A 68 -10.73 -5.00 8.41
C ASP A 68 -9.95 -6.16 9.06
N ASP A 69 -10.65 -6.98 9.86
CA ASP A 69 -10.04 -8.09 10.61
C ASP A 69 -9.33 -9.10 9.69
N TYR A 70 -9.89 -9.38 8.51
CA TYR A 70 -9.26 -10.30 7.55
C TYR A 70 -7.97 -9.70 7.02
N ILE A 71 -7.95 -8.42 6.65
CA ILE A 71 -6.72 -7.74 6.19
C ILE A 71 -5.67 -7.73 7.29
N ARG A 72 -6.06 -7.40 8.52
CA ARG A 72 -5.15 -7.37 9.67
C ARG A 72 -4.50 -8.71 9.94
N GLN A 73 -5.29 -9.79 9.90
CA GLN A 73 -4.82 -11.14 10.13
C GLN A 73 -3.97 -11.68 8.98
N ALA A 74 -4.43 -11.51 7.73
CA ALA A 74 -3.77 -12.09 6.56
C ALA A 74 -2.52 -11.31 6.10
N TYR A 75 -2.50 -9.98 6.26
CA TYR A 75 -1.49 -9.13 5.64
C TYR A 75 -0.72 -8.23 6.62
N LEU A 76 -1.28 -7.90 7.78
CA LEU A 76 -0.62 -6.99 8.74
C LEU A 76 0.02 -7.73 9.92
N GLY A 77 -0.20 -9.03 10.06
CA GLY A 77 0.36 -9.86 11.13
C GLY A 77 -0.19 -9.51 12.52
N VAL A 78 -1.37 -8.89 12.58
CA VAL A 78 -2.02 -8.50 13.83
C VAL A 78 -3.22 -9.41 14.04
N GLY A 79 -3.12 -10.32 15.00
CA GLY A 79 -4.17 -11.23 15.46
C GLY A 79 -4.13 -11.37 16.97
#